data_AF-A0AAV0NWP4-F1
#
_entry.id   AF-A0AAV0NWP4-F1
#
_cell.length_a   1.000
_cell.length_b   1.000
_cell.length_c   1.000
_cell.angle_alpha   90.00
_cell.angle_beta   90.00
_cell.angle_gamma   90.00
#
_symmetry.space_group_name_H-M   'P 1'
#
loop_
_entity.id
_entity.type
_entity.pdbx_description
1 polymer ?
#
loop_
_entity_poly.entity_id
_entity_poly.type
_entity_poly.pdbx_seq_one_letter_code
_entity_poly.pdbx_strand_id
1 'polypeptide(L)'
;MFGRLMGSMRVLGDEICYRAKDYLTVYNLFSTRAEMHRTIYTHAKVKGIELMAVDALTKANEAFGIADAVQNPGEFWKLDDTILKRIEVDERPELKEARDLVLRIRRRDLYQFCNEFAVPKENLDHFKDVTPQDIICSQRSSDVTLKEEDIAVSTAKIDLTRGSSNPLESVKFFQDYDSTDSFTIPVERISHLVPAVCQDKIVRVYAKKPELVEAVSQAFENFQMTTYGVKAILATPEKKKNRKRLFPY
;
A
#
# COMPACT_ATOMS: atom_id res chain seq x y z
N MET A 1 -17.15 -1.88 21.18
CA MET A 1 -17.38 -0.76 20.24
C MET A 1 -18.48 -1.08 19.23
N PHE A 2 -18.34 -2.17 18.45
CA PHE A 2 -19.33 -2.54 17.42
C PHE A 2 -20.73 -2.90 17.95
N GLY A 3 -20.82 -3.65 19.07
CA GLY A 3 -22.12 -4.04 19.65
C GLY A 3 -23.01 -2.87 20.08
N ARG A 4 -22.41 -1.73 20.46
CA ARG A 4 -23.16 -0.51 20.80
C ARG A 4 -23.78 0.14 19.56
N LEU A 5 -23.01 0.25 18.46
CA LEU A 5 -23.53 0.80 17.20
C LEU A 5 -24.68 -0.06 16.67
N MET A 6 -24.46 -1.37 16.59
CA MET A 6 -25.48 -2.33 16.12
C MET A 6 -26.75 -2.33 16.98
N GLY A 7 -26.63 -2.16 18.29
CA GLY A 7 -27.79 -2.10 19.19
C GLY A 7 -28.58 -0.78 19.10
N SER A 8 -27.98 0.28 18.55
CA SER A 8 -28.59 1.62 18.49
C SER A 8 -29.01 2.07 17.08
N MET A 9 -28.60 1.35 16.04
CA MET A 9 -28.92 1.73 14.66
C MET A 9 -30.40 1.50 14.33
N ARG A 10 -30.92 2.27 13.38
CA ARG A 10 -32.30 2.17 12.90
C ARG A 10 -32.34 2.27 11.38
N VAL A 11 -33.41 1.79 10.78
CA VAL A 11 -33.71 2.05 9.37
C VAL A 11 -34.71 3.20 9.30
N LEU A 12 -34.33 4.28 8.62
CA LEU A 12 -35.20 5.45 8.37
C LEU A 12 -35.09 5.78 6.88
N GLY A 13 -36.23 5.88 6.18
CA GLY A 13 -36.24 6.18 4.75
C GLY A 13 -35.41 5.20 3.90
N ASP A 14 -35.51 3.90 4.20
CA ASP A 14 -34.76 2.81 3.55
C ASP A 14 -33.23 2.87 3.71
N GLU A 15 -32.72 3.70 4.62
CA GLU A 15 -31.29 3.82 4.93
C GLU A 15 -30.97 3.43 6.38
N ILE A 16 -29.82 2.79 6.58
CA ILE A 16 -29.28 2.54 7.92
C ILE A 16 -28.77 3.86 8.50
N CYS A 17 -29.35 4.26 9.62
CA CYS A 17 -29.05 5.48 10.33
C CYS A 17 -28.47 5.18 11.72
N TYR A 18 -27.53 5.99 12.17
CA TYR A 18 -26.90 5.90 13.49
C TYR A 18 -27.36 7.03 14.40
N ARG A 19 -27.28 6.83 15.71
CA ARG A 19 -27.57 7.94 16.62
C ARG A 19 -26.48 9.01 16.52
N ALA A 20 -26.88 10.28 16.43
CA ALA A 20 -25.97 11.41 16.22
C ALA A 20 -24.85 11.48 17.27
N LYS A 21 -25.15 11.16 18.54
CA LYS A 21 -24.16 11.13 19.63
C LYS A 21 -23.03 10.11 19.43
N ASP A 22 -23.25 9.10 18.59
CA ASP A 22 -22.29 8.03 18.30
C ASP A 22 -21.45 8.31 17.04
N TYR A 23 -21.55 9.53 16.45
CA TYR A 23 -20.80 9.93 15.26
C TYR A 23 -19.29 9.65 15.36
N LEU A 24 -18.68 9.88 16.53
CA LEU A 24 -17.25 9.67 16.74
C LEU A 24 -16.89 8.18 16.66
N THR A 25 -17.80 7.31 17.12
CA THR A 25 -17.62 5.86 17.01
C THR A 25 -17.65 5.42 15.55
N VAL A 26 -18.56 6.01 14.75
CA VAL A 26 -18.64 5.77 13.30
C VAL A 26 -17.38 6.31 12.60
N TYR A 27 -16.94 7.53 12.93
CA TYR A 27 -15.70 8.09 12.40
C TYR A 27 -14.49 7.19 12.69
N ASN A 28 -14.40 6.71 13.92
CA ASN A 28 -13.29 5.87 14.36
C ASN A 28 -13.22 4.54 13.61
N LEU A 29 -14.34 4.02 13.08
CA LEU A 29 -14.32 2.84 12.21
C LEU A 29 -13.44 3.10 10.96
N PHE A 30 -13.60 4.28 10.34
CA PHE A 30 -12.84 4.67 9.15
C PHE A 30 -11.39 5.01 9.49
N SER A 31 -11.16 5.74 10.58
CA SER A 31 -9.81 6.11 10.99
C SER A 31 -8.97 4.90 11.41
N THR A 32 -9.56 3.94 12.16
CA THR A 32 -8.90 2.67 12.50
C THR A 32 -8.59 1.86 11.25
N ARG A 33 -9.49 1.79 10.26
CA ARG A 33 -9.17 1.15 8.96
C ARG A 33 -7.94 1.79 8.33
N ALA A 34 -7.91 3.13 8.21
CA ALA A 34 -6.79 3.84 7.60
C ALA A 34 -5.48 3.61 8.37
N GLU A 35 -5.55 3.57 9.70
CA GLU A 35 -4.40 3.24 10.56
C GLU A 35 -3.89 1.82 10.33
N MET A 36 -4.77 0.83 10.24
CA MET A 36 -4.38 -0.55 9.92
C MET A 36 -3.74 -0.66 8.53
N HIS A 37 -4.26 0.09 7.53
CA HIS A 37 -3.61 0.17 6.23
C HIS A 37 -2.20 0.76 6.32
N ARG A 38 -2.01 1.82 7.12
CA ARG A 38 -0.73 2.49 7.27
C ARG A 38 0.30 1.63 8.01
N THR A 39 -0.12 0.89 9.02
CA THR A 39 0.78 0.20 9.96
C THR A 39 0.94 -1.30 9.69
N ILE A 40 -0.10 -1.96 9.21
CA ILE A 40 -0.15 -3.43 9.07
C ILE A 40 -0.21 -3.82 7.60
N TYR A 41 -1.30 -3.47 6.89
CA TYR A 41 -1.59 -4.04 5.57
C TYR A 41 -0.63 -3.58 4.49
N THR A 42 -0.09 -2.35 4.59
CA THR A 42 0.89 -1.83 3.61
C THR A 42 2.29 -1.70 4.20
N HIS A 43 2.59 -2.45 5.27
CA HIS A 43 3.90 -2.39 5.93
C HIS A 43 5.04 -2.65 4.94
N ALA A 44 6.07 -1.79 4.95
CA ALA A 44 7.10 -1.77 3.91
C ALA A 44 7.76 -3.14 3.65
N LYS A 45 8.03 -3.92 4.70
CA LYS A 45 8.62 -5.26 4.57
C LYS A 45 7.65 -6.30 3.98
N VAL A 46 6.36 -6.21 4.31
CA VAL A 46 5.34 -7.09 3.74
C VAL A 46 5.20 -6.79 2.26
N LYS A 47 5.15 -5.48 1.92
CA LYS A 47 5.02 -5.06 0.53
C LYS A 47 6.21 -5.49 -0.34
N GLY A 48 7.42 -5.48 0.20
CA GLY A 48 8.59 -6.05 -0.49
C GLY A 48 8.43 -7.54 -0.83
N ILE A 49 7.83 -8.33 0.06
CA ILE A 49 7.54 -9.76 -0.19
C ILE A 49 6.43 -9.91 -1.23
N GLU A 50 5.36 -9.12 -1.14
CA GLU A 50 4.27 -9.12 -2.12
C GLU A 50 4.80 -8.81 -3.52
N LEU A 51 5.68 -7.81 -3.67
CA LEU A 51 6.30 -7.47 -4.95
C LEU A 51 7.11 -8.64 -5.52
N MET A 52 7.86 -9.37 -4.67
CA MET A 52 8.57 -10.58 -5.09
C MET A 52 7.61 -11.70 -5.50
N ALA A 53 6.49 -11.87 -4.77
CA ALA A 53 5.48 -12.86 -5.10
C ALA A 53 4.81 -12.54 -6.45
N VAL A 54 4.49 -11.26 -6.70
CA VAL A 54 3.96 -10.81 -8.00
C VAL A 54 4.96 -11.07 -9.12
N ASP A 55 6.24 -10.75 -8.93
CA ASP A 55 7.29 -11.04 -9.92
C ASP A 55 7.38 -12.55 -10.21
N ALA A 56 7.32 -13.39 -9.16
CA ALA A 56 7.35 -14.85 -9.32
C ALA A 56 6.12 -15.38 -10.07
N LEU A 57 4.92 -14.91 -9.72
CA LEU A 57 3.67 -15.29 -10.38
C LEU A 57 3.65 -14.84 -11.85
N THR A 58 4.13 -13.62 -12.13
CA THR A 58 4.22 -13.11 -13.51
C THR A 58 5.13 -13.99 -14.36
N LYS A 59 6.29 -14.40 -13.82
CA LYS A 59 7.23 -15.30 -14.51
C LYS A 59 6.71 -16.72 -14.66
N ALA A 60 5.87 -17.17 -13.73
CA ALA A 60 5.22 -18.48 -13.81
C ALA A 60 3.96 -18.49 -14.71
N ASN A 61 3.47 -17.32 -15.13
CA ASN A 61 2.18 -17.21 -15.80
C ASN A 61 2.11 -18.01 -17.11
N GLU A 62 3.14 -17.98 -17.94
CA GLU A 62 3.18 -18.73 -19.21
C GLU A 62 3.04 -20.24 -18.99
N ALA A 63 3.64 -20.76 -17.92
CA ALA A 63 3.66 -22.19 -17.63
C ALA A 63 2.45 -22.70 -16.83
N PHE A 64 1.76 -21.81 -16.10
CA PHE A 64 0.61 -22.15 -15.25
C PHE A 64 -0.72 -21.59 -15.75
N GLY A 65 -0.74 -20.68 -16.74
CA GLY A 65 -1.94 -20.03 -17.24
C GLY A 65 -2.70 -19.27 -16.14
N ILE A 66 -1.98 -18.60 -15.23
CA ILE A 66 -2.56 -18.01 -14.01
C ILE A 66 -3.59 -16.94 -14.36
N ALA A 67 -3.26 -16.04 -15.27
CA ALA A 67 -4.16 -14.98 -15.72
C ALA A 67 -5.41 -15.53 -16.42
N ASP A 68 -5.26 -16.58 -17.22
CA ASP A 68 -6.37 -17.22 -17.93
C ASP A 68 -7.30 -17.96 -16.96
N ALA A 69 -6.73 -18.61 -15.94
CA ALA A 69 -7.49 -19.31 -14.90
C ALA A 69 -8.41 -18.37 -14.11
N VAL A 70 -8.06 -17.09 -13.96
CA VAL A 70 -8.92 -16.08 -13.30
C VAL A 70 -10.20 -15.80 -14.10
N GLN A 71 -10.17 -15.98 -15.42
CA GLN A 71 -11.34 -15.75 -16.29
C GLN A 71 -12.29 -16.96 -16.36
N ASN A 72 -11.89 -18.11 -15.82
CA ASN A 72 -12.68 -19.34 -15.83
C ASN A 72 -12.99 -19.80 -14.40
N PRO A 73 -14.25 -19.72 -13.92
CA PRO A 73 -14.64 -20.16 -12.59
C PRO A 73 -14.22 -21.61 -12.25
N GLY A 74 -14.21 -22.50 -13.25
CA GLY A 74 -13.81 -23.90 -13.09
C GLY A 74 -12.31 -24.13 -12.87
N GLU A 75 -11.49 -23.13 -13.17
CA GLU A 75 -10.05 -23.13 -12.88
C GLU A 75 -9.71 -22.20 -11.71
N PHE A 76 -10.41 -21.07 -11.58
CA PHE A 76 -10.18 -20.08 -10.53
C PHE A 76 -10.28 -20.66 -9.13
N TRP A 77 -11.24 -21.55 -8.86
CA TRP A 77 -11.39 -22.16 -7.53
C TRP A 77 -10.18 -23.00 -7.09
N LYS A 78 -9.34 -23.45 -8.04
CA LYS A 78 -8.11 -24.20 -7.78
C LYS A 78 -6.91 -23.30 -7.48
N LEU A 79 -7.06 -21.98 -7.65
CA LEU A 79 -6.02 -21.01 -7.34
C LEU A 79 -6.09 -20.66 -5.85
N ASP A 80 -5.05 -21.06 -5.13
CA ASP A 80 -4.85 -20.75 -3.72
C ASP A 80 -3.35 -20.52 -3.45
N ASP A 81 -3.00 -20.30 -2.20
CA ASP A 81 -1.63 -20.04 -1.76
C ASP A 81 -0.66 -21.21 -2.06
N THR A 82 -1.16 -22.41 -2.38
CA THR A 82 -0.32 -23.55 -2.78
C THR A 82 0.39 -23.28 -4.10
N ILE A 83 -0.04 -22.29 -4.90
CA ILE A 83 0.62 -21.90 -6.14
C ILE A 83 2.10 -21.58 -5.95
N LEU A 84 2.48 -20.94 -4.84
CA LEU A 84 3.89 -20.67 -4.53
C LEU A 84 4.65 -21.96 -4.29
N LYS A 85 4.03 -22.95 -3.62
CA LYS A 85 4.63 -24.26 -3.42
C LYS A 85 4.73 -25.05 -4.73
N ARG A 86 3.74 -24.93 -5.62
CA ARG A 86 3.75 -25.54 -6.95
C ARG A 86 4.91 -24.99 -7.78
N ILE A 87 5.11 -23.68 -7.82
CA ILE A 87 6.27 -23.04 -8.48
C ILE A 87 7.59 -23.52 -7.86
N GLU A 88 7.63 -23.67 -6.53
CA GLU A 88 8.84 -24.08 -5.79
C GLU A 88 9.32 -25.50 -6.16
N VAL A 89 8.40 -26.43 -6.41
CA VAL A 89 8.73 -27.87 -6.64
C VAL A 89 8.70 -28.28 -8.11
N ASP A 90 8.19 -27.44 -9.00
CA ASP A 90 8.12 -27.75 -10.42
C ASP A 90 9.51 -27.59 -11.06
N GLU A 91 9.97 -28.64 -11.75
CA GLU A 91 11.33 -28.75 -12.27
C GLU A 91 11.48 -28.13 -13.68
N ARG A 92 10.38 -27.76 -14.33
CA ARG A 92 10.38 -27.17 -15.67
C ARG A 92 11.36 -25.99 -15.78
N PRO A 93 12.23 -25.96 -16.82
CA PRO A 93 13.27 -24.95 -16.95
C PRO A 93 12.70 -23.54 -17.13
N GLU A 94 11.51 -23.40 -17.71
CA GLU A 94 10.83 -22.12 -17.91
C GLU A 94 10.47 -21.45 -16.57
N LEU A 95 10.31 -22.24 -15.50
CA LEU A 95 9.97 -21.75 -14.17
C LEU A 95 11.18 -21.38 -13.31
N LYS A 96 12.40 -21.54 -13.84
CA LYS A 96 13.63 -21.34 -13.05
C LYS A 96 13.65 -19.98 -12.37
N GLU A 97 13.36 -18.90 -13.08
CA GLU A 97 13.37 -17.55 -12.51
C GLU A 97 12.29 -17.34 -11.44
N ALA A 98 11.09 -17.88 -11.66
CA ALA A 98 10.00 -17.82 -10.69
C ALA A 98 10.37 -18.61 -9.41
N ARG A 99 10.93 -19.81 -9.58
CA ARG A 99 11.42 -20.67 -8.49
C ARG A 99 12.52 -20.00 -7.69
N ASP A 100 13.48 -19.36 -8.36
CA ASP A 100 14.57 -18.63 -7.70
C ASP A 100 14.03 -17.48 -6.84
N LEU A 101 13.02 -16.73 -7.31
CA LEU A 101 12.34 -15.70 -6.51
C LEU A 101 11.64 -16.28 -5.27
N VAL A 102 10.91 -17.39 -5.41
CA VAL A 102 10.27 -18.07 -4.28
C VAL A 102 11.32 -18.54 -3.26
N LEU A 103 12.43 -19.12 -3.72
CA LEU A 103 13.53 -19.54 -2.85
C LEU A 103 14.15 -18.36 -2.09
N ARG A 104 14.32 -17.20 -2.75
CA ARG A 104 14.77 -15.97 -2.08
C ARG A 104 13.82 -15.53 -0.98
N ILE A 105 12.51 -15.57 -1.21
CA ILE A 105 11.49 -15.29 -0.19
C ILE A 105 11.66 -16.24 1.02
N ARG A 106 11.81 -17.54 0.78
CA ARG A 106 12.02 -18.56 1.83
C ARG A 106 13.28 -18.31 2.66
N ARG A 107 14.37 -17.91 2.00
CA ARG A 107 15.67 -17.58 2.62
C ARG A 107 15.71 -16.19 3.25
N ARG A 108 14.61 -15.43 3.18
CA ARG A 108 14.52 -14.05 3.65
C ARG A 108 15.49 -13.08 2.94
N ASP A 109 15.94 -13.44 1.75
CA ASP A 109 16.65 -12.54 0.83
C ASP A 109 15.63 -11.71 0.06
N LEU A 110 15.09 -10.69 0.74
CA LEU A 110 13.96 -9.91 0.25
C LEU A 110 14.39 -8.70 -0.57
N TYR A 111 13.46 -8.14 -1.35
CA TYR A 111 13.61 -6.77 -1.85
C TYR A 111 13.80 -5.81 -0.68
N GLN A 112 14.79 -4.93 -0.82
CA GLN A 112 15.24 -4.05 0.24
C GLN A 112 14.51 -2.72 0.12
N PHE A 113 13.81 -2.32 1.18
CA PHE A 113 13.22 -1.00 1.28
C PHE A 113 14.33 0.06 1.25
N CYS A 114 14.22 1.01 0.32
CA CYS A 114 15.17 2.11 0.19
C CYS A 114 14.66 3.34 0.93
N ASN A 115 13.51 3.85 0.48
CA ASN A 115 12.95 5.12 0.93
C ASN A 115 11.44 5.21 0.63
N GLU A 116 10.74 6.12 1.29
CA GLU A 116 9.32 6.40 1.07
C GLU A 116 9.03 7.91 1.02
N PHE A 117 7.95 8.27 0.34
CA PHE A 117 7.51 9.65 0.20
C PHE A 117 5.99 9.73 0.28
N ALA A 118 5.50 10.58 1.18
CA ALA A 118 4.09 10.98 1.19
C ALA A 118 3.91 12.13 0.19
N VAL A 119 3.05 11.92 -0.80
CA VAL A 119 2.76 12.92 -1.83
C VAL A 119 2.12 14.15 -1.17
N PRO A 120 2.64 15.37 -1.39
CA PRO A 120 2.06 16.60 -0.84
C PRO A 120 0.61 16.76 -1.27
N LYS A 121 -0.20 17.36 -0.38
CA LYS A 121 -1.65 17.52 -0.60
C LYS A 121 -1.96 18.23 -1.92
N GLU A 122 -1.12 19.19 -2.32
CA GLU A 122 -1.29 20.02 -3.51
C GLU A 122 -1.11 19.21 -4.81
N ASN A 123 -0.42 18.08 -4.72
CA ASN A 123 -0.10 17.23 -5.85
C ASN A 123 -0.99 15.97 -5.95
N LEU A 124 -1.89 15.72 -4.98
CA LEU A 124 -2.68 14.48 -4.94
C LEU A 124 -3.58 14.28 -6.16
N ASP A 125 -4.19 15.36 -6.65
CA ASP A 125 -5.15 15.34 -7.78
C ASP A 125 -4.45 15.14 -9.13
N HIS A 126 -3.23 15.67 -9.30
CA HIS A 126 -2.44 15.57 -10.52
C HIS A 126 -1.30 14.54 -10.41
N PHE A 127 -1.33 13.70 -9.39
CA PHE A 127 -0.31 12.69 -9.16
C PHE A 127 -0.30 11.66 -10.28
N LYS A 128 0.87 11.48 -10.91
CA LYS A 128 1.15 10.38 -11.83
C LYS A 128 1.89 9.28 -11.07
N ASP A 129 1.56 8.03 -11.36
CA ASP A 129 2.26 6.90 -10.75
C ASP A 129 3.75 6.95 -11.08
N VAL A 130 4.56 6.77 -10.04
CA VAL A 130 6.02 6.77 -10.15
C VAL A 130 6.46 5.43 -10.69
N THR A 131 7.24 5.46 -11.75
CA THR A 131 7.79 4.27 -12.40
C THR A 131 9.26 4.05 -12.04
N PRO A 132 9.81 2.84 -12.22
CA PRO A 132 11.26 2.62 -12.17
C PRO A 132 12.04 3.56 -13.10
N GLN A 133 11.49 3.90 -14.26
CA GLN A 133 12.10 4.78 -15.26
C GLN A 133 12.27 6.20 -14.72
N ASP A 134 11.26 6.76 -14.05
CA ASP A 134 11.33 8.10 -13.46
C ASP A 134 12.48 8.22 -12.44
N ILE A 135 12.74 7.14 -11.71
CA ILE A 135 13.82 7.05 -10.72
C ILE A 135 15.17 6.97 -11.42
N ILE A 136 15.30 6.13 -12.45
CA ILE A 136 16.55 5.97 -13.23
C ILE A 136 16.91 7.28 -13.93
N CYS A 137 15.94 7.98 -14.53
CA CYS A 137 16.15 9.29 -15.16
C CYS A 137 16.63 10.37 -14.17
N SER A 138 16.38 10.17 -12.87
CA SER A 138 16.81 11.07 -11.79
C SER A 138 18.14 10.65 -11.15
N GLN A 139 18.78 9.60 -11.66
CA GLN A 139 20.10 9.15 -11.20
C GLN A 139 21.18 10.15 -11.63
N ARG A 140 22.00 10.62 -10.69
CA ARG A 140 23.22 11.38 -10.99
C ARG A 140 24.36 10.41 -11.30
N SER A 141 25.37 10.86 -12.04
CA SER A 141 26.60 10.09 -12.30
C SER A 141 27.11 9.47 -11.01
N SER A 142 26.90 8.17 -10.88
CA SER A 142 27.26 7.31 -9.75
C SER A 142 27.96 6.10 -10.33
N ASP A 143 28.76 5.42 -9.51
CA ASP A 143 29.61 4.32 -9.97
C ASP A 143 28.83 3.08 -10.46
N VAL A 144 27.51 3.06 -10.26
CA VAL A 144 26.64 1.92 -10.57
C VAL A 144 25.47 2.36 -11.45
N THR A 145 25.35 1.83 -12.67
CA THR A 145 24.21 2.10 -13.57
C THR A 145 22.99 1.28 -13.13
N LEU A 146 21.89 1.95 -12.74
CA LEU A 146 20.64 1.29 -12.39
C LEU A 146 19.85 0.91 -13.65
N LYS A 147 19.21 -0.26 -13.62
CA LYS A 147 18.26 -0.69 -14.64
C LYS A 147 16.86 -0.82 -14.06
N GLU A 148 15.85 -0.86 -14.93
CA GLU A 148 14.46 -1.04 -14.50
C GLU A 148 14.25 -2.35 -13.73
N GLU A 149 14.96 -3.41 -14.15
CA GLU A 149 14.92 -4.73 -13.50
C GLU A 149 15.45 -4.71 -12.06
N ASP A 150 16.20 -3.67 -11.66
CA ASP A 150 16.79 -3.57 -10.33
C ASP A 150 15.89 -2.87 -9.30
N ILE A 151 14.80 -2.23 -9.76
CA ILE A 151 13.95 -1.37 -8.93
C ILE A 151 12.52 -1.92 -8.92
N ALA A 152 11.89 -1.85 -7.75
CA ALA A 152 10.44 -2.03 -7.63
C ALA A 152 9.83 -0.82 -6.93
N VAL A 153 8.68 -0.37 -7.42
CA VAL A 153 7.95 0.78 -6.88
C VAL A 153 6.56 0.34 -6.43
N SER A 154 6.10 0.87 -5.30
CA SER A 154 4.76 0.62 -4.79
C SER A 154 4.13 1.93 -4.34
N THR A 155 2.99 2.29 -4.92
CA THR A 155 2.15 3.40 -4.47
C THR A 155 1.00 2.86 -3.63
N ALA A 156 0.94 3.25 -2.36
CA ALA A 156 -0.18 2.94 -1.47
C ALA A 156 -1.12 4.13 -1.38
N LYS A 157 -2.39 3.95 -1.77
CA LYS A 157 -3.48 4.90 -1.51
C LYS A 157 -4.17 4.50 -0.20
N ILE A 158 -4.17 5.39 0.78
CA ILE A 158 -4.85 5.18 2.07
C ILE A 158 -5.85 6.31 2.26
N ASP A 159 -7.12 5.97 2.38
CA ASP A 159 -8.19 6.94 2.60
C ASP A 159 -9.16 6.49 3.69
N LEU A 160 -10.07 7.39 4.04
CA LEU A 160 -11.21 7.09 4.89
C LEU A 160 -12.39 6.48 4.09
N THR A 161 -12.10 5.66 3.08
CA THR A 161 -13.05 4.93 2.18
C THR A 161 -13.82 5.77 1.16
N ARG A 162 -13.63 7.10 1.14
CA ARG A 162 -14.27 8.01 0.18
C ARG A 162 -13.27 8.94 -0.53
N GLY A 163 -12.05 8.47 -0.79
CA GLY A 163 -11.01 9.33 -1.36
C GLY A 163 -10.76 10.55 -0.47
N SER A 164 -10.80 11.75 -1.07
CA SER A 164 -10.56 13.02 -0.35
C SER A 164 -11.73 13.48 0.53
N SER A 165 -12.93 12.92 0.36
CA SER A 165 -14.14 13.32 1.09
C SER A 165 -14.23 12.68 2.47
N ASN A 166 -14.90 13.36 3.40
CA ASN A 166 -15.17 12.81 4.72
C ASN A 166 -16.22 11.67 4.61
N PRO A 167 -15.97 10.48 5.21
CA PRO A 167 -16.94 9.39 5.19
C PRO A 167 -18.28 9.75 5.82
N LEU A 168 -18.30 10.62 6.82
CA LEU A 168 -19.51 10.95 7.58
C LEU A 168 -20.56 11.72 6.75
N GLU A 169 -20.16 12.37 5.66
CA GLU A 169 -21.10 13.03 4.74
C GLU A 169 -22.03 12.04 4.04
N SER A 170 -21.63 10.76 3.93
CA SER A 170 -22.46 9.68 3.38
C SER A 170 -23.14 8.84 4.46
N VAL A 171 -22.99 9.21 5.74
CA VAL A 171 -23.62 8.50 6.84
C VAL A 171 -24.85 9.29 7.31
N LYS A 172 -25.98 8.59 7.43
CA LYS A 172 -27.21 9.15 7.98
C LYS A 172 -27.24 9.00 9.50
N PHE A 173 -27.70 10.06 10.15
CA PHE A 173 -27.85 10.16 11.59
C PHE A 173 -29.27 10.52 11.98
N PHE A 174 -29.65 10.16 13.20
CA PHE A 174 -30.89 10.61 13.84
C PHE A 174 -30.59 11.05 15.28
N GLN A 175 -31.42 11.93 15.83
CA GLN A 175 -31.16 12.52 17.15
C GLN A 175 -31.50 11.53 18.29
N ASP A 176 -32.75 11.10 18.33
CA ASP A 176 -33.31 10.26 19.40
C ASP A 176 -34.12 9.08 18.84
N TYR A 177 -34.42 8.11 19.69
CA TYR A 177 -35.10 6.88 19.27
C TYR A 177 -36.50 7.11 18.70
N ASP A 178 -37.12 8.24 19.00
CA ASP A 178 -38.44 8.61 18.48
C ASP A 178 -38.36 9.43 17.18
N SER A 179 -37.15 9.80 16.73
CA SER A 179 -36.97 10.55 15.48
C SER A 179 -37.44 9.74 14.26
N THR A 180 -38.21 10.35 13.39
CA THR A 180 -38.63 9.78 12.10
C THR A 180 -37.72 10.18 10.95
N ASP A 181 -37.03 11.32 11.11
CA ASP A 181 -36.20 11.91 10.07
C ASP A 181 -34.72 11.60 10.31
N SER A 182 -33.97 11.52 9.20
CA SER A 182 -32.52 11.38 9.21
C SER A 182 -31.83 12.62 8.62
N PHE A 183 -30.59 12.86 9.03
CA PHE A 183 -29.77 13.98 8.57
C PHE A 183 -28.31 13.56 8.43
N THR A 184 -27.52 14.36 7.71
CA THR A 184 -26.06 14.25 7.68
C THR A 184 -25.44 15.27 8.61
N ILE A 185 -24.29 14.95 9.21
CA ILE A 185 -23.57 15.90 10.06
C ILE A 185 -22.52 16.62 9.19
N PRO A 186 -22.62 17.96 9.01
CA PRO A 186 -21.61 18.72 8.28
C PRO A 186 -20.27 18.66 8.99
N VAL A 187 -19.17 18.54 8.25
CA VAL A 187 -17.81 18.35 8.78
C VAL A 187 -17.42 19.50 9.73
N GLU A 188 -17.90 20.70 9.46
CA GLU A 188 -17.64 21.92 10.24
C GLU A 188 -18.26 21.85 11.64
N ARG A 189 -19.27 21.00 11.84
CA ARG A 189 -19.99 20.83 13.12
C ARG A 189 -19.47 19.65 13.95
N ILE A 190 -18.43 18.96 13.49
CA ILE A 190 -17.93 17.72 14.12
C ILE A 190 -16.83 18.05 15.13
N SER A 191 -15.65 18.39 14.63
CA SER A 191 -14.48 18.72 15.44
C SER A 191 -13.38 19.26 14.53
N HIS A 192 -12.67 20.30 14.98
CA HIS A 192 -11.48 20.82 14.30
C HIS A 192 -10.25 19.89 14.40
N LEU A 193 -10.35 18.79 15.14
CA LEU A 193 -9.30 17.76 15.24
C LEU A 193 -9.42 16.67 14.16
N VAL A 194 -10.46 16.73 13.31
CA VAL A 194 -10.60 15.84 12.16
C VAL A 194 -9.66 16.31 11.03
N PRO A 195 -8.98 15.40 10.30
CA PRO A 195 -8.10 15.77 9.20
C PRO A 195 -8.80 16.59 8.14
N ALA A 196 -8.14 17.64 7.65
CA ALA A 196 -8.61 18.44 6.52
C ALA A 196 -8.55 17.69 5.17
N VAL A 197 -7.68 16.67 5.08
CA VAL A 197 -7.51 15.81 3.91
C VAL A 197 -7.70 14.37 4.36
N CYS A 198 -8.61 13.64 3.71
CA CYS A 198 -8.97 12.26 4.09
C CYS A 198 -8.23 11.17 3.29
N GLN A 199 -7.22 11.56 2.51
CA GLN A 199 -6.48 10.68 1.61
C GLN A 199 -4.97 10.95 1.67
N ASP A 200 -4.20 9.87 1.77
CA ASP A 200 -2.76 9.83 1.53
C ASP A 200 -2.44 9.01 0.28
N LYS A 201 -1.37 9.41 -0.41
CA LYS A 201 -0.63 8.58 -1.36
C LYS A 201 0.81 8.46 -0.88
N ILE A 202 1.26 7.23 -0.64
CA ILE A 202 2.62 6.94 -0.15
C ILE A 202 3.35 6.12 -1.21
N VAL A 203 4.39 6.70 -1.80
CA VAL A 203 5.26 6.03 -2.77
C VAL A 203 6.43 5.39 -2.01
N ARG A 204 6.66 4.09 -2.23
CA ARG A 204 7.77 3.34 -1.66
C ARG A 204 8.62 2.75 -2.76
N VAL A 205 9.94 2.85 -2.61
CA VAL A 205 10.90 2.32 -3.57
C VAL A 205 11.74 1.23 -2.91
N TYR A 206 11.97 0.17 -3.66
CA TYR A 206 12.73 -1.00 -3.25
C TYR A 206 13.83 -1.30 -4.26
N ALA A 207 14.98 -1.71 -3.76
CA ALA A 207 16.03 -2.32 -4.57
C ALA A 207 15.84 -3.84 -4.56
N LYS A 208 15.82 -4.46 -5.75
CA LYS A 208 15.73 -5.92 -5.88
C LYS A 208 17.00 -6.64 -5.43
N LYS A 209 18.14 -5.92 -5.45
CA LYS A 209 19.44 -6.39 -4.98
C LYS A 209 19.95 -5.56 -3.79
N PRO A 210 20.55 -6.19 -2.77
CA PRO A 210 20.90 -5.49 -1.55
C PRO A 210 22.02 -4.44 -1.66
N GLU A 211 22.88 -4.54 -2.66
CA GLU A 211 23.98 -3.62 -2.98
C GLU A 211 23.51 -2.33 -3.67
N LEU A 212 22.32 -2.34 -4.29
CA LEU A 212 21.80 -1.19 -5.04
C LEU A 212 21.00 -0.21 -4.18
N VAL A 213 20.79 -0.52 -2.90
CA VAL A 213 19.93 0.26 -1.99
C VAL A 213 20.33 1.74 -1.94
N GLU A 214 21.64 2.01 -1.86
CA GLU A 214 22.14 3.38 -1.76
C GLU A 214 21.91 4.17 -3.04
N ALA A 215 22.26 3.60 -4.20
CA ALA A 215 22.05 4.21 -5.50
C ALA A 215 20.55 4.48 -5.76
N VAL A 216 19.69 3.51 -5.47
CA VAL A 216 18.23 3.63 -5.65
C VAL A 216 17.64 4.68 -4.69
N SER A 217 18.07 4.71 -3.42
CA SER A 217 17.62 5.73 -2.46
C SER A 217 17.99 7.13 -2.92
N GLN A 218 19.22 7.32 -3.41
CA GLN A 218 19.71 8.62 -3.85
C GLN A 218 19.02 9.08 -5.14
N ALA A 219 18.81 8.17 -6.10
CA ALA A 219 18.05 8.45 -7.31
C ALA A 219 16.60 8.87 -7.01
N PHE A 220 15.96 8.19 -6.06
CA PHE A 220 14.60 8.54 -5.63
C PHE A 220 14.54 9.87 -4.86
N GLU A 221 15.52 10.19 -4.01
CA GLU A 221 15.63 11.51 -3.37
C GLU A 221 15.79 12.63 -4.40
N ASN A 222 16.57 12.40 -5.46
CA ASN A 222 16.70 13.36 -6.55
C ASN A 222 15.38 13.53 -7.29
N PHE A 223 14.66 12.44 -7.58
CA PHE A 223 13.32 12.50 -8.18
C PHE A 223 12.36 13.34 -7.31
N GLN A 224 12.36 13.12 -5.99
CA GLN A 224 11.54 13.89 -5.05
C GLN A 224 11.87 15.40 -5.11
N MET A 225 13.16 15.74 -5.12
CA MET A 225 13.61 17.13 -5.20
C MET A 225 13.23 17.79 -6.53
N THR A 226 13.39 17.09 -7.64
CA THR A 226 13.08 17.63 -8.98
C THR A 226 11.56 17.78 -9.18
N THR A 227 10.78 16.80 -8.73
CA THR A 227 9.33 16.76 -8.98
C THR A 227 8.53 17.54 -7.95
N TYR A 228 8.91 17.50 -6.67
CA TYR A 228 8.13 18.07 -5.57
C TYR A 228 8.85 19.17 -4.78
N GLY A 229 10.14 19.41 -5.03
CA GLY A 229 10.91 20.45 -4.33
C GLY A 229 11.19 20.16 -2.85
N VAL A 230 10.86 18.97 -2.34
CA VAL A 230 10.98 18.60 -0.92
C VAL A 230 11.61 17.21 -0.81
N LYS A 231 12.52 17.02 0.16
CA LYS A 231 13.07 15.69 0.50
C LYS A 231 12.16 14.96 1.47
N ALA A 232 12.14 13.63 1.39
CA ALA A 232 11.54 12.80 2.43
C ALA A 232 12.14 13.12 3.82
N ILE A 233 11.28 13.49 4.77
CA ILE A 233 11.66 13.82 6.16
C ILE A 233 12.01 12.54 6.95
N LEU A 234 11.37 11.41 6.60
CA LEU A 234 11.51 10.10 7.27
C LEU A 234 12.56 9.21 6.59
N ALA A 235 13.76 9.75 6.34
CA ALA A 235 14.85 8.94 5.79
C ALA A 235 15.21 7.78 6.73
N THR A 236 15.47 6.60 6.16
CA THR A 236 15.87 5.42 6.93
C THR A 236 17.15 5.74 7.73
N PRO A 237 17.18 5.57 9.07
CA PRO A 237 18.33 5.95 9.88
C PRO A 237 19.60 5.20 9.46
N GLU A 238 20.73 5.93 9.38
CA GLU A 238 22.03 5.45 8.88
C GLU A 238 22.51 4.14 9.52
N LYS A 239 22.09 3.84 10.75
CA LYS A 239 22.41 2.58 11.44
C LYS A 239 21.99 1.31 10.68
N LYS A 240 20.96 1.37 9.81
CA LYS A 240 20.61 0.23 8.93
C LYS A 240 21.56 0.07 7.74
N LYS A 241 22.19 1.15 7.25
CA LYS A 241 23.19 1.11 6.16
C LYS A 241 24.47 0.39 6.60
N ASN A 242 24.88 0.58 7.86
CA ASN A 242 26.15 0.05 8.38
C ASN A 242 26.11 -1.39 8.93
N ARG A 243 24.93 -2.00 9.09
CA ARG A 243 24.82 -3.33 9.74
C ARG A 243 25.35 -4.49 8.88
N LYS A 244 25.61 -4.27 7.59
CA LYS A 244 26.20 -5.27 6.67
C LYS A 244 27.73 -5.31 6.67
N ARG A 245 28.42 -4.34 7.29
CA ARG A 245 29.90 -4.38 7.41
C ARG A 245 30.40 -5.20 8.60
N LEU A 246 29.51 -5.73 9.45
CA LEU A 246 29.88 -6.32 10.75
C LEU A 246 29.62 -7.83 10.89
N PHE A 247 29.08 -8.50 9.88
CA PHE A 247 28.94 -9.97 9.89
C PHE A 247 29.21 -10.55 8.50
N PRO A 248 30.46 -10.95 8.19
CA PRO A 248 30.70 -11.95 7.17
C PRO A 248 30.21 -13.30 7.73
N TYR A 249 29.24 -13.91 7.06
CA TYR A 249 29.07 -15.37 7.08
C TYR A 249 29.64 -15.89 5.77
#